data_AF-A0A015K9E8-F1
#
_entry.id   AF-A0A015K9E8-F1
#
_cell.length_a   1.000
_cell.length_b   1.000
_cell.length_c   1.000
_cell.angle_alpha   90.00
_cell.angle_beta   90.00
_cell.angle_gamma   90.00
#
_symmetry.space_group_name_H-M   'P 1'
#
loop_
_entity.id
_entity.type
_entity.pdbx_description
1 polymer ?
#
loop_
_entity_poly.entity_id
_entity_poly.type
_entity_poly.pdbx_seq_one_letter_code
_entity_poly.pdbx_strand_id
1 'polypeptide(L)'
;MSNQTWRNTINNNPIQQSIRQFLAKFPLKTHRSPYGVRELDDPRLYIWGPGWKSGQETSFDQECVKWQTFLKFSKSDFETKRSNEPLMSPSGKLPFLILTTGDVLVDDSIEKHVTDMYSDNLGRINEQQEADSQSFIALADTKLRNALLYNLWCEPANESITYKKYVGHYAKPLDKLLFQKYKKLAVKELLTRKPVLNKEEVNIIDLFCIYVTWPILLLIY
;
A
#
# COMPACT_ATOMS: atom_id res chain seq x y z
N MET A 1 22.39 -28.38 35.69
CA MET A 1 21.13 -29.10 36.01
C MET A 1 20.23 -28.99 34.78
N SER A 2 20.02 -30.11 34.08
CA SER A 2 19.34 -30.15 32.79
C SER A 2 17.83 -29.96 32.95
N ASN A 3 17.25 -28.99 32.25
CA ASN A 3 15.81 -28.77 32.14
C ASN A 3 15.12 -29.90 31.35
N GLN A 4 15.03 -31.09 31.94
CA GLN A 4 14.14 -32.15 31.47
C GLN A 4 12.73 -31.84 31.96
N THR A 5 11.94 -31.20 31.10
CA THR A 5 10.50 -31.05 31.32
C THR A 5 9.80 -32.39 31.07
N TRP A 6 8.71 -32.68 31.78
CA TRP A 6 7.89 -33.89 31.61
C TRP A 6 7.42 -34.11 30.15
N ARG A 7 7.35 -33.04 29.35
CA ARG A 7 7.08 -33.07 27.91
C ARG A 7 8.20 -33.75 27.10
N ASN A 8 9.46 -33.59 27.50
CA ASN A 8 10.60 -34.25 26.88
C ASN A 8 10.62 -35.76 27.20
N THR A 9 10.13 -36.16 28.37
CA THR A 9 10.02 -37.56 28.78
C THR A 9 8.95 -38.33 27.98
N ILE A 10 7.85 -37.67 27.62
CA ILE A 10 6.80 -38.25 26.75
C ILE A 10 7.34 -38.51 25.33
N ASN A 11 8.10 -37.55 24.77
CA ASN A 11 8.71 -37.70 23.45
C ASN A 11 9.79 -38.80 23.36
N ASN A 12 10.30 -39.26 24.51
CA ASN A 12 11.31 -40.33 24.59
C ASN A 12 10.71 -41.72 24.85
N ASN A 13 9.37 -41.87 24.87
CA ASN A 13 8.74 -43.17 25.00
C ASN A 13 8.96 -43.99 23.71
N PRO A 14 9.52 -45.21 23.80
CA PRO A 14 9.84 -46.04 22.63
C PRO A 14 8.61 -46.34 21.76
N ILE A 15 7.44 -46.52 22.38
CA ILE A 15 6.19 -46.80 21.65
C ILE A 15 5.79 -45.59 20.80
N GLN A 16 5.89 -44.39 21.36
CA GLN A 16 5.57 -43.17 20.62
C GLN A 16 6.58 -42.90 19.49
N GLN A 17 7.85 -43.25 19.69
CA GLN A 17 8.87 -43.17 18.65
C GLN A 17 8.60 -44.15 17.51
N SER A 18 8.23 -45.40 17.80
CA SER A 18 7.84 -46.39 16.78
C SER A 18 6.60 -45.95 15.99
N ILE A 19 5.59 -45.40 16.67
CA ILE A 19 4.40 -44.86 16.00
C ILE A 19 4.78 -43.66 15.11
N ARG A 20 5.65 -42.75 15.56
CA ARG A 20 6.14 -41.64 14.73
C ARG A 20 6.95 -42.12 13.54
N GLN A 21 7.82 -43.12 13.71
CA GLN A 21 8.58 -43.73 12.62
C GLN A 21 7.67 -44.39 11.58
N PHE A 22 6.59 -45.04 12.04
CA PHE A 22 5.56 -45.59 11.17
C PHE A 22 4.80 -44.49 10.43
N LEU A 23 4.37 -43.44 11.13
CA LEU A 23 3.64 -42.32 10.54
C LEU A 23 4.50 -41.45 9.61
N ALA A 24 5.81 -41.36 9.84
CA ALA A 24 6.75 -40.66 8.96
C ALA A 24 6.90 -41.34 7.58
N LYS A 25 6.47 -42.60 7.43
CA LYS A 25 6.38 -43.28 6.12
C LYS A 25 5.20 -42.80 5.28
N PHE A 26 4.27 -42.05 5.89
CA PHE A 26 3.20 -41.40 5.15
C PHE A 26 3.63 -39.98 4.78
N PRO A 27 3.33 -39.52 3.56
CA PRO A 27 2.54 -40.18 2.51
C PRO A 27 3.30 -41.22 1.67
N LEU A 28 2.62 -42.30 1.26
CA LEU A 28 3.21 -43.42 0.49
C LEU A 28 3.67 -43.03 -0.93
N LYS A 29 3.03 -42.01 -1.50
CA LYS A 29 3.39 -41.43 -2.80
C LYS A 29 3.18 -39.92 -2.72
N THR A 30 4.26 -39.18 -2.90
CA THR A 30 4.21 -37.72 -3.06
C THR A 30 4.21 -37.42 -4.55
N HIS A 31 3.11 -36.85 -5.04
CA HIS A 31 3.07 -36.33 -6.40
C HIS A 31 3.69 -34.94 -6.45
N ARG A 32 4.41 -34.63 -7.53
CA ARG A 32 4.80 -33.24 -7.81
C ARG A 32 3.54 -32.39 -7.97
N SER A 33 3.60 -31.13 -7.54
CA SER A 33 2.51 -30.19 -7.77
C SER A 33 2.16 -30.19 -9.27
N PRO A 34 0.88 -30.39 -9.65
CA PRO A 34 0.46 -30.35 -11.05
C PRO A 34 0.66 -28.96 -11.66
N TYR A 35 0.73 -27.93 -10.81
CA TYR A 35 1.05 -26.56 -11.19
C TYR A 35 2.50 -26.27 -10.81
N GLY A 36 3.30 -25.81 -11.78
CA GLY A 36 4.60 -25.22 -11.48
C GLY A 36 4.40 -23.96 -10.63
N VAL A 37 5.30 -23.71 -9.69
CA VAL A 37 5.39 -22.41 -9.04
C VAL A 37 5.71 -21.41 -10.16
N ARG A 38 4.81 -20.45 -10.39
CA ARG A 38 5.11 -19.36 -11.32
C ARG A 38 6.04 -18.41 -10.59
N GLU A 39 7.33 -18.69 -10.68
CA GLU A 39 8.37 -17.77 -10.21
C GLU A 39 8.21 -16.45 -10.97
N LEU A 40 8.43 -15.36 -10.25
CA LEU A 40 8.43 -14.03 -10.83
C LEU A 40 9.83 -13.78 -11.38
N ASP A 41 9.92 -13.39 -12.65
CA ASP A 41 11.20 -13.00 -13.25
C ASP A 41 11.75 -11.74 -12.57
N ASP A 42 10.88 -10.75 -12.35
CA ASP A 42 11.16 -9.48 -11.68
C ASP A 42 10.19 -9.22 -10.52
N PRO A 43 10.61 -8.45 -9.49
CA PRO A 43 9.71 -7.98 -8.43
C PRO A 43 8.49 -7.25 -9.00
N ARG A 44 7.29 -7.53 -8.47
CA ARG A 44 6.03 -6.97 -8.97
C ARG A 44 5.35 -6.06 -7.95
N LEU A 45 5.19 -4.79 -8.31
CA LEU A 45 4.40 -3.84 -7.53
C LEU A 45 2.95 -3.84 -8.00
N TYR A 46 2.03 -4.17 -7.09
CA TYR A 46 0.60 -4.17 -7.36
C TYR A 46 -0.06 -2.86 -6.94
N ILE A 47 -0.78 -2.23 -7.87
CA ILE A 47 -1.32 -0.88 -7.71
C ILE A 47 -2.74 -0.71 -8.24
N TRP A 48 -3.34 0.43 -7.89
CA TRP A 48 -4.51 1.00 -8.58
C TRP A 48 -4.15 1.52 -9.98
N GLY A 49 -5.02 1.37 -10.97
CA GLY A 49 -4.82 1.92 -12.32
C GLY A 49 -5.97 1.62 -13.30
N PRO A 50 -5.91 2.16 -14.54
CA PRO A 50 -4.94 3.12 -15.06
C PRO A 50 -5.13 4.53 -14.48
N GLY A 51 -4.11 5.38 -14.63
CA GLY A 51 -4.11 6.77 -14.15
C GLY A 51 -5.25 7.65 -14.69
N TRP A 52 -5.23 8.93 -14.32
CA TRP A 52 -6.28 9.87 -14.70
C TRP A 52 -6.29 10.20 -16.20
N LYS A 53 -5.12 10.25 -16.83
CA LYS A 53 -4.96 10.49 -18.28
C LYS A 53 -4.83 9.18 -19.06
N SER A 54 -5.28 9.18 -20.30
CA SER A 54 -5.07 8.05 -21.21
C SER A 54 -3.57 7.81 -21.43
N GLY A 55 -3.13 6.55 -21.38
CA GLY A 55 -1.71 6.18 -21.49
C GLY A 55 -0.86 6.44 -20.24
N GLN A 56 -1.44 6.99 -19.17
CA GLN A 56 -0.70 7.21 -17.93
C GLN A 56 -0.45 5.90 -17.18
N GLU A 57 0.83 5.56 -17.02
CA GLU A 57 1.27 4.34 -16.30
C GLU A 57 1.21 4.47 -14.79
N THR A 58 1.31 5.69 -14.27
CA THR A 58 1.21 5.94 -12.83
C THR A 58 -0.20 5.71 -12.32
N SER A 59 -0.28 5.24 -11.08
CA SER A 59 -1.54 5.07 -10.39
C SER A 59 -2.29 6.41 -10.25
N PHE A 60 -3.61 6.33 -10.08
CA PHE A 60 -4.42 7.48 -9.69
C PHE A 60 -4.48 7.69 -8.17
N ASP A 61 -4.07 6.69 -7.39
CA ASP A 61 -4.08 6.70 -5.93
C ASP A 61 -2.75 7.21 -5.36
N GLN A 62 -2.82 8.03 -4.31
CA GLN A 62 -1.65 8.72 -3.73
C GLN A 62 -0.61 7.73 -3.18
N GLU A 63 -1.04 6.73 -2.41
CA GLU A 63 -0.12 5.77 -1.78
C GLU A 63 0.56 4.91 -2.85
N CYS A 64 -0.18 4.50 -3.87
CA CYS A 64 0.40 3.78 -5.01
C CYS A 64 1.47 4.62 -5.73
N VAL A 65 1.21 5.91 -5.99
CA VAL A 65 2.19 6.79 -6.65
C VAL A 65 3.41 7.04 -5.78
N LYS A 66 3.25 7.19 -4.46
CA LYS A 66 4.36 7.29 -3.49
C LYS A 66 5.34 6.14 -3.67
N TRP A 67 4.86 4.90 -3.58
CA TRP A 67 5.72 3.72 -3.68
C TRP A 67 6.27 3.48 -5.09
N GLN A 68 5.48 3.73 -6.14
CA GLN A 68 5.98 3.70 -7.51
C GLN A 68 7.16 4.65 -7.73
N THR A 69 7.05 5.85 -7.17
CA THR A 69 8.05 6.91 -7.34
C THR A 69 9.30 6.60 -6.51
N PHE A 70 9.12 6.13 -5.28
CA PHE A 70 10.19 5.71 -4.39
C PHE A 70 11.04 4.58 -5.01
N LEU A 71 10.40 3.53 -5.53
CA LEU A 71 11.10 2.43 -6.19
C LEU A 71 11.85 2.90 -7.47
N LYS A 72 11.23 3.77 -8.28
CA LYS A 72 11.90 4.34 -9.45
C LYS A 72 13.12 5.18 -9.09
N PHE A 73 13.04 6.01 -8.04
CA PHE A 73 14.18 6.81 -7.58
C PHE A 73 15.30 5.97 -6.97
N SER A 74 14.97 4.85 -6.33
CA SER A 74 15.96 3.87 -5.85
C SER A 74 16.65 3.07 -6.97
N LYS A 75 16.22 3.26 -8.24
CA LYS A 75 16.67 2.50 -9.41
C LYS A 75 16.51 0.98 -9.23
N SER A 76 15.47 0.57 -8.50
CA SER A 76 15.07 -0.83 -8.41
C SER A 76 14.44 -1.26 -9.74
N ASP A 77 14.81 -2.43 -10.23
CA ASP A 77 14.11 -3.08 -11.34
C ASP A 77 12.83 -3.72 -10.80
N PHE A 78 11.67 -3.27 -11.29
CA PHE A 78 10.37 -3.83 -10.89
C PHE A 78 9.33 -3.68 -12.01
N GLU A 79 8.43 -4.65 -12.08
CA GLU A 79 7.27 -4.61 -12.96
C GLU A 79 6.06 -4.04 -12.20
N THR A 80 5.34 -3.09 -12.81
CA THR A 80 4.10 -2.55 -12.24
C THR A 80 2.89 -3.31 -12.78
N LYS A 81 2.06 -3.85 -11.88
CA LYS A 81 0.82 -4.56 -12.24
C LYS A 81 -0.42 -3.90 -11.64
N ARG A 82 -1.43 -3.65 -12.48
CA ARG A 82 -2.70 -3.06 -12.08
C ARG A 82 -3.63 -4.16 -11.57
N SER A 83 -3.82 -4.26 -10.26
CA SER A 83 -4.75 -5.23 -9.68
C SER A 83 -6.14 -4.66 -9.51
N ASN A 84 -6.24 -3.38 -9.11
CA ASN A 84 -7.49 -2.73 -8.71
C ASN A 84 -8.27 -3.47 -7.60
N GLU A 85 -7.63 -4.41 -6.93
CA GLU A 85 -8.28 -5.26 -5.93
C GLU A 85 -7.47 -5.19 -4.62
N PRO A 86 -7.95 -4.42 -3.62
CA PRO A 86 -7.23 -4.23 -2.37
C PRO A 86 -7.17 -5.50 -1.52
N LEU A 87 -8.14 -6.39 -1.68
CA LEU A 87 -8.19 -7.68 -0.99
C LEU A 87 -7.11 -8.68 -1.46
N MET A 88 -6.38 -8.37 -2.53
CA MET A 88 -5.25 -9.20 -2.97
C MET A 88 -4.03 -9.03 -2.06
N SER A 89 -3.95 -7.92 -1.32
CA SER A 89 -2.90 -7.69 -0.34
C SER A 89 -3.26 -8.33 1.00
N PRO A 90 -2.29 -8.92 1.73
CA PRO A 90 -2.50 -9.39 3.10
C PRO A 90 -3.04 -8.32 4.06
N SER A 91 -2.71 -7.04 3.81
CA SER A 91 -3.20 -5.90 4.60
C SER A 91 -4.59 -5.42 4.18
N GLY A 92 -5.14 -5.93 3.08
CA GLY A 92 -6.38 -5.45 2.49
C GLY A 92 -6.26 -4.06 1.88
N LYS A 93 -5.05 -3.61 1.53
CA LYS A 93 -4.77 -2.31 0.90
C LYS A 93 -3.75 -2.44 -0.22
N LEU A 94 -3.89 -1.60 -1.24
CA LEU A 94 -2.84 -1.35 -2.24
C LEU A 94 -2.05 -0.09 -1.84
N PRO A 95 -0.77 0.01 -2.18
CA PRO A 95 0.03 -0.95 -2.93
C PRO A 95 0.70 -2.03 -2.08
N PHE A 96 1.16 -3.11 -2.72
CA PHE A 96 2.05 -4.10 -2.12
C PHE A 96 3.04 -4.64 -3.16
N LEU A 97 4.22 -5.07 -2.70
CA LEU A 97 5.31 -5.56 -3.54
C LEU A 97 5.47 -7.07 -3.32
N ILE A 98 5.52 -7.84 -4.40
CA ILE A 98 5.89 -9.26 -4.36
C ILE A 98 7.29 -9.40 -4.92
N LEU A 99 8.20 -9.98 -4.14
CA LEU A 99 9.56 -10.28 -4.56
C LEU A 99 9.64 -11.57 -5.38
N THR A 100 10.76 -11.76 -6.07
CA THR A 100 11.04 -13.00 -6.82
C THR A 100 11.14 -14.22 -5.90
N THR A 101 11.50 -14.02 -4.62
CA THR A 101 11.51 -15.03 -3.56
C THR A 101 10.10 -15.50 -3.14
N GLY A 102 9.06 -14.77 -3.54
CA GLY A 102 7.67 -15.00 -3.11
C GLY A 102 7.27 -14.23 -1.85
N ASP A 103 8.17 -13.43 -1.28
CA ASP A 103 7.86 -12.59 -0.12
C ASP A 103 6.95 -11.42 -0.51
N VAL A 104 5.99 -11.10 0.37
CA VAL A 104 5.02 -10.01 0.18
C VAL A 104 5.33 -8.88 1.16
N LEU A 105 5.70 -7.72 0.61
CA LEU A 105 6.05 -6.53 1.37
C LEU A 105 4.93 -5.48 1.30
N VAL A 106 4.65 -4.88 2.45
CA VAL A 106 3.61 -3.85 2.64
C VAL A 106 4.17 -2.71 3.49
N ASP A 107 3.79 -1.48 3.13
CA ASP A 107 4.12 -0.23 3.85
C ASP A 107 5.63 -0.17 4.22
N ASP A 108 5.96 0.04 5.49
CA ASP A 108 7.34 0.19 6.00
C ASP A 108 8.27 -0.98 5.64
N SER A 109 7.71 -2.16 5.33
CA SER A 109 8.49 -3.32 4.90
C SER A 109 9.12 -3.09 3.53
N ILE A 110 8.46 -2.30 2.67
CA ILE A 110 8.98 -1.90 1.36
C ILE A 110 10.14 -0.93 1.55
N GLU A 111 10.00 0.07 2.43
CA GLU A 111 11.06 1.04 2.71
C GLU A 111 12.31 0.38 3.28
N LYS A 112 12.14 -0.53 4.25
CA LYS A 112 13.26 -1.30 4.81
C LYS A 112 13.97 -2.12 3.74
N HIS A 113 13.21 -2.87 2.93
CA HIS A 113 13.79 -3.67 1.86
C HIS A 113 14.58 -2.83 0.85
N VAL A 114 14.04 -1.67 0.45
CA VAL A 114 14.71 -0.77 -0.50
C VAL A 114 15.95 -0.13 0.12
N THR A 115 15.88 0.27 1.39
CA THR A 115 17.03 0.85 2.10
C THR A 115 18.15 -0.18 2.26
N ASP A 116 17.81 -1.43 2.57
CA ASP A 116 18.79 -2.50 2.76
C ASP A 116 19.45 -2.93 1.45
N MET A 117 18.69 -3.00 0.35
CA MET A 117 19.17 -3.50 -0.95
C MET A 117 19.75 -2.42 -1.87
N TYR A 118 19.28 -1.18 -1.74
CA TYR A 118 19.58 -0.07 -2.66
C TYR A 118 20.08 1.19 -1.93
N SER A 119 20.66 1.04 -0.73
CA SER A 119 21.25 2.14 0.06
C SER A 119 22.15 3.04 -0.78
N ASP A 120 22.95 2.45 -1.65
CA ASP A 120 23.96 3.15 -2.45
C ASP A 120 23.33 4.09 -3.48
N ASN A 121 22.09 3.81 -3.91
CA ASN A 121 21.35 4.61 -4.87
C ASN A 121 20.60 5.79 -4.24
N LEU A 122 20.28 5.71 -2.94
CA LEU A 122 19.46 6.69 -2.24
C LEU A 122 20.23 7.96 -1.84
N GLY A 123 21.56 7.93 -1.93
CA GLY A 123 22.42 9.04 -1.52
C GLY A 123 22.48 9.20 0.00
N ARG A 124 23.43 10.03 0.47
CA ARG A 124 23.60 10.32 1.89
C ARG A 124 22.95 11.66 2.20
N ILE A 125 22.04 11.68 3.17
CA ILE A 125 21.42 12.89 3.69
C ILE A 125 22.08 13.29 5.01
N ASN A 126 22.17 14.60 5.26
CA ASN A 126 22.63 15.12 6.56
C ASN A 126 21.49 15.06 7.59
N GLU A 127 21.80 15.03 8.89
CA GLU A 127 20.82 14.98 9.98
C GLU A 127 19.80 16.14 9.90
N GLN A 128 20.26 17.33 9.51
CA GLN A 128 19.37 18.48 9.30
C GLN A 128 18.38 18.26 8.15
N GLN A 129 18.86 17.70 7.03
CA GLN A 129 18.01 17.42 5.87
C GLN A 129 17.01 16.30 6.17
N GLU A 130 17.40 15.32 6.99
CA GLU A 130 16.51 14.27 7.45
C GLU A 130 15.39 14.83 8.33
N ALA A 131 15.73 15.67 9.31
CA ALA A 131 14.74 16.33 10.16
C ALA A 131 13.78 17.22 9.36
N ASP A 132 14.29 18.01 8.42
CA ASP A 132 13.47 18.83 7.53
C ASP A 132 12.54 17.95 6.68
N SER A 133 13.06 16.87 6.11
CA SER A 133 12.28 15.93 5.29
C SER A 133 11.15 15.29 6.10
N GLN A 134 11.42 14.85 7.33
CA GLN A 134 10.41 14.29 8.24
C GLN A 134 9.32 15.32 8.54
N SER A 135 9.66 16.60 8.71
CA SER A 135 8.69 17.66 8.94
C SER A 135 7.75 17.85 7.73
N PHE A 136 8.28 17.81 6.52
CA PHE A 136 7.49 17.93 5.29
C PHE A 136 6.60 16.70 5.04
N ILE A 137 7.11 15.50 5.32
CA ILE A 137 6.32 14.27 5.23
C ILE A 137 5.15 14.32 6.22
N ALA A 138 5.41 14.70 7.47
CA ALA A 138 4.37 14.85 8.48
C ALA A 138 3.32 15.89 8.08
N LEU A 139 3.74 17.01 7.47
CA LEU A 139 2.82 18.02 6.95
C LEU A 139 1.96 17.47 5.79
N ALA A 140 2.57 16.76 4.85
CA ALA A 140 1.85 16.16 3.72
C ALA A 140 0.81 15.13 4.20
N ASP A 141 1.19 14.25 5.14
CA ASP A 141 0.31 13.23 5.69
C ASP A 141 -0.82 13.80 6.53
N THR A 142 -0.61 14.94 7.19
CA THR A 142 -1.62 15.56 8.06
C THR A 142 -2.53 16.56 7.35
N LYS A 143 -2.03 17.26 6.33
CA LYS A 143 -2.79 18.32 5.64
C LYS A 143 -3.24 17.87 4.25
N LEU A 144 -2.29 17.51 3.39
CA LEU A 144 -2.58 17.22 1.98
C LEU A 144 -3.40 15.94 1.82
N ARG A 145 -3.05 14.87 2.53
CA ARG A 145 -3.81 13.61 2.49
C ARG A 145 -5.26 13.80 2.92
N ASN A 146 -5.50 14.59 3.96
CA ASN A 146 -6.84 14.88 4.45
C ASN A 146 -7.65 15.71 3.44
N ALA A 147 -7.02 16.72 2.82
CA ALA A 147 -7.63 17.51 1.76
C ALA A 147 -8.01 16.63 0.56
N LEU A 148 -7.11 15.72 0.15
CA LEU A 148 -7.35 14.79 -0.95
C LEU A 148 -8.52 13.83 -0.63
N LEU A 149 -8.51 13.20 0.54
CA LEU A 149 -9.57 12.27 0.96
C LEU A 149 -10.93 12.95 0.98
N TYR A 150 -11.01 14.18 1.49
CA TYR A 150 -12.23 14.96 1.49
C TYR A 150 -12.70 15.26 0.05
N ASN A 151 -11.80 15.74 -0.79
CA ASN A 151 -12.10 16.07 -2.19
C ASN A 151 -12.58 14.84 -2.99
N LEU A 152 -12.04 13.66 -2.70
CA LEU A 152 -12.34 12.43 -3.40
C LEU A 152 -13.66 11.77 -2.95
N TRP A 153 -13.94 11.77 -1.64
CA TRP A 153 -15.05 11.00 -1.05
C TRP A 153 -16.21 11.85 -0.52
N CYS A 154 -15.98 13.11 -0.14
CA CYS A 154 -17.00 13.98 0.44
C CYS A 154 -17.58 14.98 -0.57
N GLU A 155 -16.79 15.42 -1.57
CA GLU A 155 -17.25 16.39 -2.55
C GLU A 155 -18.22 15.74 -3.58
N PRO A 156 -19.48 16.21 -3.69
CA PRO A 156 -20.46 15.62 -4.60
C PRO A 156 -20.08 15.77 -6.08
N ALA A 157 -19.33 16.81 -6.44
CA ALA A 157 -18.87 17.03 -7.81
C ALA A 157 -17.96 15.89 -8.31
N ASN A 158 -17.17 15.29 -7.41
CA ASN A 158 -16.20 14.25 -7.75
C ASN A 158 -16.74 12.84 -7.57
N GLU A 159 -17.91 12.68 -6.95
CA GLU A 159 -18.49 11.38 -6.62
C GLU A 159 -18.59 10.46 -7.86
N SER A 160 -19.03 11.00 -9.00
CA SER A 160 -19.16 10.23 -10.25
C SER A 160 -17.82 9.69 -10.77
N ILE A 161 -16.77 10.50 -10.65
CA ILE A 161 -15.42 10.19 -11.12
C ILE A 161 -14.77 9.16 -10.19
N THR A 162 -14.84 9.38 -8.88
CA THR A 162 -14.33 8.45 -7.85
C THR A 162 -15.03 7.10 -7.95
N TYR A 163 -16.35 7.09 -8.09
CA TYR A 163 -17.15 5.87 -8.22
C TYR A 163 -16.68 5.01 -9.39
N LYS A 164 -16.55 5.62 -10.57
CA LYS A 164 -16.15 4.91 -11.80
C LYS A 164 -14.76 4.29 -11.67
N LYS A 165 -13.82 4.96 -11.00
CA LYS A 165 -12.44 4.49 -10.85
C LYS A 165 -12.29 3.40 -9.79
N TYR A 166 -12.77 3.64 -8.57
CA TYR A 166 -12.55 2.72 -7.45
C TYR A 166 -13.47 1.50 -7.48
N VAL A 167 -14.68 1.64 -8.02
CA VAL A 167 -15.73 0.62 -7.85
C VAL A 167 -16.44 0.25 -9.15
N GLY A 168 -16.21 0.99 -10.23
CA GLY A 168 -16.87 0.76 -11.52
C GLY A 168 -16.57 -0.58 -12.18
N HIS A 169 -15.59 -1.34 -11.70
CA HIS A 169 -15.26 -2.68 -12.19
C HIS A 169 -16.08 -3.80 -11.51
N TYR A 170 -16.76 -3.52 -10.39
CA TYR A 170 -17.58 -4.51 -9.71
C TYR A 170 -18.97 -4.65 -10.34
N ALA A 171 -19.59 -5.82 -10.17
CA ALA A 171 -20.96 -6.07 -10.60
C ALA A 171 -21.97 -5.26 -9.76
N LYS A 172 -23.09 -4.87 -10.37
CA LYS A 172 -24.21 -4.22 -9.68
C LYS A 172 -25.02 -5.27 -8.90
N PRO A 173 -25.52 -4.99 -7.68
CA PRO A 173 -25.46 -3.74 -6.92
C PRO A 173 -24.28 -3.64 -5.92
N LEU A 174 -23.33 -4.58 -5.99
CA LEU A 174 -22.19 -4.65 -5.07
C LEU A 174 -21.34 -3.37 -5.16
N ASP A 175 -21.23 -2.80 -6.35
CA ASP A 175 -20.55 -1.53 -6.59
C ASP A 175 -21.05 -0.39 -5.68
N LYS A 176 -22.37 -0.19 -5.57
CA LYS A 176 -22.94 0.83 -4.69
C LYS A 176 -22.64 0.56 -3.22
N LEU A 177 -22.72 -0.69 -2.80
CA LEU A 177 -22.45 -1.08 -1.41
C LEU A 177 -20.98 -0.84 -1.04
N LEU A 178 -20.05 -1.23 -1.91
CA LEU A 178 -18.62 -1.01 -1.73
C LEU A 178 -18.29 0.48 -1.73
N PHE A 179 -18.88 1.26 -2.63
CA PHE A 179 -18.67 2.71 -2.66
C PHE A 179 -19.11 3.37 -1.34
N GLN A 180 -20.28 3.03 -0.83
CA GLN A 180 -20.76 3.54 0.46
C GLN A 180 -19.88 3.09 1.62
N LYS A 181 -19.37 1.86 1.59
CA LYS A 181 -18.40 1.35 2.58
C LYS A 181 -17.12 2.19 2.56
N TYR A 182 -16.53 2.42 1.38
CA TYR A 182 -15.32 3.23 1.27
C TYR A 182 -15.53 4.68 1.70
N LYS A 183 -16.65 5.31 1.30
CA LYS A 183 -17.04 6.64 1.75
C LYS A 183 -17.12 6.73 3.28
N LYS A 184 -17.77 5.75 3.94
CA LYS A 184 -17.84 5.69 5.41
C LYS A 184 -16.47 5.53 6.07
N LEU A 185 -15.59 4.70 5.50
CA LEU A 185 -14.24 4.51 6.01
C LEU A 185 -13.40 5.79 5.90
N ALA A 186 -13.47 6.47 4.76
CA ALA A 186 -12.79 7.76 4.55
C ALA A 186 -13.30 8.83 5.53
N VAL A 187 -14.61 8.94 5.70
CA VAL A 187 -15.20 9.87 6.68
C VAL A 187 -14.77 9.53 8.10
N LYS A 188 -14.76 8.25 8.48
CA LYS A 188 -14.27 7.81 9.80
C LYS A 188 -12.81 8.18 10.02
N GLU A 189 -11.96 8.01 9.02
CA GLU A 189 -10.55 8.40 9.08
C GLU A 189 -10.40 9.92 9.28
N LEU A 190 -11.14 10.72 8.51
CA LEU A 190 -11.13 12.18 8.65
C LEU A 190 -11.62 12.64 10.03
N LEU A 191 -12.70 12.03 10.54
CA LEU A 191 -13.27 12.35 11.85
C LEU A 191 -12.36 11.97 13.02
N THR A 192 -11.47 11.00 12.83
CA THR A 192 -10.48 10.64 13.85
C THR A 192 -9.48 11.79 14.09
N ARG A 193 -9.21 12.62 13.07
CA ARG A 193 -8.26 13.73 13.15
C ARG A 193 -8.93 15.07 13.42
N LYS A 194 -10.13 15.30 12.89
CA LYS A 194 -10.91 16.53 13.07
C LYS A 194 -12.35 16.21 13.44
N PRO A 195 -12.90 16.77 14.54
CA PRO A 195 -14.26 16.47 14.98
C PRO A 195 -15.33 17.06 14.05
N VAL A 196 -15.01 18.12 13.30
CA VAL A 196 -15.93 18.78 12.35
C VAL A 196 -15.28 18.88 10.99
N LEU A 197 -16.03 18.51 9.94
CA LEU A 197 -15.60 18.58 8.55
C LEU A 197 -16.18 19.84 7.91
N ASN A 198 -15.45 20.96 8.04
CA ASN A 198 -15.78 22.19 7.32
C ASN A 198 -15.06 22.19 5.95
N LYS A 199 -15.82 22.44 4.87
CA LYS A 199 -15.29 22.46 3.49
C LYS A 199 -14.14 23.47 3.34
N GLU A 200 -14.30 24.66 3.91
CA GLU A 200 -13.35 25.78 3.80
C GLU A 200 -12.03 25.53 4.54
N GLU A 201 -12.06 24.76 5.63
CA GLU A 201 -10.85 24.46 6.41
C GLU A 201 -10.05 23.26 5.88
N VAL A 202 -10.65 22.48 4.98
CA VAL A 202 -10.06 21.25 4.43
C VAL A 202 -9.58 21.47 3.00
N ASN A 203 -10.25 22.33 2.22
CA ASN A 203 -9.77 22.76 0.91
C ASN A 203 -8.64 23.78 1.04
N ILE A 204 -7.40 23.28 1.14
CA ILE A 204 -6.19 24.12 1.03
C ILE A 204 -6.03 24.67 -0.41
N ILE A 205 -6.65 24.01 -1.39
CA ILE A 205 -6.55 24.38 -2.82
C ILE A 205 -7.14 25.76 -3.09
N ASP A 206 -8.25 26.12 -2.43
CA ASP A 206 -8.85 27.46 -2.58
C ASP A 206 -7.95 28.54 -1.96
N LEU A 207 -7.31 28.26 -0.83
CA LEU A 207 -6.32 29.16 -0.21
C LEU A 207 -5.07 29.34 -1.07
N PHE A 208 -4.55 28.28 -1.71
CA PHE A 208 -3.41 28.40 -2.62
C PHE A 208 -3.77 29.12 -3.93
N CYS A 209 -4.99 28.93 -4.46
CA CYS A 209 -5.46 29.70 -5.61
C CYS A 209 -5.65 31.19 -5.28
N ILE A 210 -6.10 31.54 -4.07
CA ILE A 210 -6.26 32.95 -3.66
C ILE A 210 -4.89 33.62 -3.44
N TYR A 211 -3.90 32.93 -2.88
CA TYR A 211 -2.59 33.54 -2.58
C TYR A 211 -1.54 33.46 -3.70
N VAL A 212 -1.66 32.55 -4.67
CA VAL A 212 -0.68 32.40 -5.77
C VAL A 212 -1.12 33.10 -7.06
N THR A 213 -2.40 33.43 -7.24
CA THR A 213 -2.87 34.13 -8.46
C THR A 213 -2.81 35.66 -8.37
N TRP A 214 -2.71 36.23 -7.17
CA TRP A 214 -2.65 37.70 -6.98
C TRP A 214 -1.28 38.38 -7.20
N PRO A 215 -0.12 37.74 -6.97
CA PRO A 215 1.17 38.40 -7.25
C PRO A 215 1.59 38.38 -8.73
N ILE A 216 1.02 37.48 -9.56
CA ILE A 216 1.46 37.31 -10.96
C ILE A 216 0.75 38.30 -11.91
N LEU A 217 -0.45 38.77 -11.54
CA LEU A 217 -1.20 39.77 -12.33
C LEU A 217 -0.73 41.22 -12.12
N LEU A 218 0.14 41.50 -11.16
CA LEU A 218 0.70 42.83 -10.89
C LEU A 218 2.08 43.08 -11.53
N LEU A 219 2.61 42.11 -12.29
CA LEU A 219 3.86 42.24 -13.05
C LEU A 219 3.66 42.36 -14.57
N ILE A 220 2.41 42.53 -15.03
CA ILE A 220 2.07 42.75 -16.45
C ILE A 220 1.18 44.00 -16.61
N TYR A 221 1.40 45.04 -15.80
CA TYR A 221 0.99 46.42 -16.11
C TYR A 221 2.07 47.40 -15.68
#